data_AF-A0A5J5F948-F1
#
_entry.id   AF-A0A5J5F948-F1
#
_cell.length_a   1.000
_cell.length_b   1.000
_cell.length_c   1.000
_cell.angle_alpha   90.00
_cell.angle_beta   90.00
_cell.angle_gamma   90.00
#
_symmetry.space_group_name_H-M   'P 1'
#
loop_
_entity.id
_entity.type
_entity.pdbx_description
1 polymer ?
#
loop_
_entity_poly.entity_id
_entity_poly.type
_entity_poly.pdbx_seq_one_letter_code
_entity_poly.pdbx_strand_id
1 'polypeptide(L)'
;MIRHATNPHLYHRLRTRWSHLSTLLLLFWTALVYHFERHIWASSLRACSWESWERWPTGATPYRLALVADPQLVDIHMYAWRGLSMAATIFYGDLYLSRAWDSLHRELVPAETYFLGDLFDGGREWAAAEDAPHDPCEAQDWREMGMGYWLDEFRRFTMLFPAPAGVRVKASVPGNHDLGFGDGVRANVRTRFEAFFGTGNDRWHAGNHTFISVDVVSLSNEQDEKIYGPPRQFLDSLSRGETKPAKLPHIVETPSSPSPSLTSAETKQKQELPTVLLSHVPLYRTADMACGPHREKGAAIPLSRGYQYQNVLTPTVSSELLAATNARYVFSGDDHDACDVMHDTTVREWTVKAFSPNMGVRKPGVELISLWNPDPSRKDGETLQAKLCLLPDQIGMWLKYALAFVGTVMVVVMTEARRLPLVKPASSRGCTAFIVEVLEKLAVVAVPVLAWYGVLLWRW
;
A
#
# COMPACT_ATOMS: atom_id res chain seq x y z
N MET A 1 12.11 56.93 36.62
CA MET A 1 11.25 56.98 35.41
C MET A 1 12.12 57.38 34.21
N ILE A 2 12.65 56.42 33.45
CA ILE A 2 13.30 56.72 32.16
C ILE A 2 12.32 56.23 31.09
N ARG A 3 11.52 57.16 30.56
CA ARG A 3 10.72 56.92 29.36
C ARG A 3 11.71 56.83 28.20
N HIS A 4 11.98 55.61 27.71
CA HIS A 4 12.57 55.46 26.39
C HIS A 4 11.58 56.06 25.39
N ALA A 5 11.90 57.26 24.89
CA ALA A 5 11.19 57.87 23.77
C ALA A 5 11.47 57.02 22.52
N THR A 6 10.65 56.00 22.30
CA THR A 6 10.63 55.26 21.04
C THR A 6 10.22 56.22 19.93
N ASN A 7 11.13 56.50 18.99
CA ASN A 7 10.83 57.31 17.81
C ASN A 7 9.61 56.71 17.08
N PRO A 8 8.46 57.41 17.03
CA PRO A 8 7.21 56.87 16.49
C PRO A 8 7.34 56.48 15.01
N HIS A 9 8.21 57.15 14.25
CA HIS A 9 8.52 56.77 12.86
C HIS A 9 9.30 55.46 12.77
N LEU A 10 10.23 55.20 13.71
CA LEU A 10 10.98 53.94 13.76
C LEU A 10 10.06 52.80 14.17
N TYR A 11 9.22 53.00 15.18
CA TYR A 11 8.22 52.02 15.61
C TYR A 11 7.24 51.67 14.48
N HIS A 12 6.71 52.68 13.78
CA HIS A 12 5.82 52.46 12.62
C HIS A 12 6.53 51.69 11.51
N ARG A 13 7.76 52.07 11.12
CA ARG A 13 8.54 51.37 10.09
C ARG A 13 8.83 49.91 10.46
N LEU A 14 9.17 49.62 11.72
CA LEU A 14 9.43 48.25 12.20
C LEU A 14 8.15 47.41 12.23
N ARG A 15 7.01 48.00 12.62
CA ARG A 15 5.70 47.35 12.58
C ARG A 15 5.28 47.02 11.15
N THR A 16 5.43 47.96 10.22
CA THR A 16 5.14 47.73 8.79
C THR A 16 6.04 46.63 8.20
N ARG A 17 7.35 46.66 8.50
CA ARG A 17 8.29 45.60 8.07
C ARG A 17 7.92 44.22 8.59
N TRP A 18 7.52 44.12 9.86
CA TRP A 18 7.02 42.85 10.42
C TRP A 18 5.76 42.39 9.71
N SER A 19 4.79 43.28 9.47
CA SER A 19 3.55 42.94 8.77
C SER A 19 3.82 42.37 7.37
N HIS A 20 4.77 42.94 6.62
CA HIS A 20 5.15 42.38 5.32
C HIS A 20 5.84 41.02 5.46
N LEU A 21 6.78 40.89 6.41
CA LEU A 21 7.49 39.64 6.65
C LEU A 21 6.54 38.52 7.09
N SER A 22 5.63 38.78 8.04
CA SER A 22 4.66 37.80 8.50
C SER A 22 3.72 37.38 7.37
N THR A 23 3.31 38.32 6.50
CA THR A 23 2.52 38.00 5.31
C THR A 23 3.28 37.11 4.34
N LEU A 24 4.55 37.41 4.06
CA LEU A 24 5.39 36.58 3.18
C LEU A 24 5.62 35.17 3.76
N LEU A 25 5.86 35.07 5.06
CA LEU A 25 5.99 33.77 5.75
C LEU A 25 4.68 32.98 5.70
N LEU A 26 3.53 33.64 5.92
CA LEU A 26 2.22 33.00 5.78
C LEU A 26 1.97 32.48 4.36
N LEU A 27 2.25 33.29 3.34
CA LEU A 27 2.11 32.87 1.94
C LEU A 27 3.06 31.72 1.60
N PHE A 28 4.31 31.79 2.05
CA PHE A 28 5.29 30.73 1.88
C PHE A 28 4.82 29.42 2.50
N TRP A 29 4.40 29.42 3.77
CA TRP A 29 3.93 28.22 4.46
C TRP A 29 2.63 27.68 3.88
N THR A 30 1.70 28.55 3.49
CA THR A 30 0.45 28.14 2.82
C THR A 30 0.76 27.44 1.51
N ALA A 31 1.66 27.99 0.70
CA ALA A 31 2.11 27.38 -0.56
C ALA A 31 2.88 26.08 -0.33
N LEU A 32 3.76 26.03 0.67
CA LEU A 32 4.54 24.84 1.03
C LEU A 32 3.62 23.69 1.48
N VAL A 33 2.65 24.00 2.34
CA VAL A 33 1.63 23.06 2.81
C VAL A 33 0.80 22.55 1.63
N TYR A 34 0.28 23.43 0.79
CA TYR A 34 -0.46 23.02 -0.41
C TYR A 34 0.40 22.17 -1.36
N HIS A 35 1.67 22.53 -1.53
CA HIS A 35 2.59 21.82 -2.41
C HIS A 35 2.80 20.37 -1.96
N PHE A 36 3.17 20.13 -0.70
CA PHE A 36 3.40 18.77 -0.22
C PHE A 36 2.10 17.98 0.02
N GLU A 37 1.07 18.61 0.56
CA GLU A 37 -0.16 17.90 0.95
C GLU A 37 -1.15 17.68 -0.20
N ARG A 38 -0.98 18.35 -1.35
CA ARG A 38 -1.86 18.21 -2.52
C ARG A 38 -1.09 18.04 -3.83
N HIS A 39 -0.20 18.98 -4.16
CA HIS A 39 0.45 18.96 -5.47
C HIS A 39 1.37 17.75 -5.67
N ILE A 40 2.21 17.43 -4.68
CA ILE A 40 3.16 16.32 -4.79
C ILE A 40 2.44 14.99 -5.00
N TRP A 41 1.44 14.68 -4.18
CA TRP A 41 0.59 13.49 -4.35
C TRP A 41 0.02 13.38 -5.77
N ALA A 42 -0.67 14.42 -6.22
CA ALA A 42 -1.29 14.44 -7.54
C ALA A 42 -0.24 14.34 -8.67
N SER A 43 0.91 15.03 -8.54
CA SER A 43 1.97 15.02 -9.53
C SER A 43 2.71 13.68 -9.63
N SER A 44 2.95 13.01 -8.51
CA SER A 44 3.62 11.70 -8.48
C SER A 44 2.80 10.65 -9.23
N LEU A 45 1.48 10.60 -9.01
CA LEU A 45 0.61 9.65 -9.69
C LEU A 45 0.41 10.02 -11.17
N ARG A 46 0.24 11.31 -11.52
CA ARG A 46 0.16 11.75 -12.93
C ARG A 46 1.42 11.45 -13.75
N ALA A 47 2.59 11.43 -13.13
CA ALA A 47 3.84 11.01 -13.80
C ALA A 47 3.80 9.54 -14.26
N CYS A 48 2.85 8.75 -13.74
CA CYS A 48 2.59 7.37 -14.12
C CYS A 48 1.36 7.21 -15.03
N SER A 49 0.80 8.33 -15.53
CA SER A 49 -0.33 8.29 -16.47
C SER A 49 -0.08 7.27 -17.58
N TRP A 50 -1.08 6.44 -17.84
CA TRP A 50 -0.97 5.28 -18.72
C TRP A 50 -0.32 5.59 -20.08
N GLU A 51 -0.76 6.68 -20.71
CA GLU A 51 -0.28 7.13 -22.03
C GLU A 51 1.21 7.53 -22.05
N SER A 52 1.81 7.79 -20.89
CA SER A 52 3.23 8.19 -20.80
C SER A 52 4.21 7.02 -20.97
N TRP A 53 3.73 5.78 -20.86
CA TRP A 53 4.60 4.60 -20.84
C TRP A 53 4.05 3.39 -21.59
N GLU A 54 2.73 3.29 -21.77
CA GLU A 54 2.14 2.27 -22.61
C GLU A 54 2.66 2.39 -24.05
N ARG A 55 3.09 1.26 -24.60
CA ARG A 55 3.57 1.16 -25.98
C ARG A 55 2.70 0.21 -26.77
N TRP A 56 1.43 0.56 -26.88
CA TRP A 56 0.45 -0.15 -27.69
C TRP A 56 0.27 0.52 -29.07
N PRO A 57 -0.14 -0.24 -30.11
CA PRO A 57 -0.45 0.34 -31.42
C PRO A 57 -1.59 1.38 -31.35
N THR A 58 -1.60 2.30 -32.31
CA THR A 58 -2.65 3.33 -32.43
C THR A 58 -4.04 2.69 -32.47
N GLY A 59 -4.95 3.17 -31.63
CA GLY A 59 -6.32 2.64 -31.52
C GLY A 59 -6.48 1.46 -30.55
N ALA A 60 -5.40 1.02 -29.89
CA ALA A 60 -5.49 0.04 -28.81
C ALA A 60 -6.32 0.57 -27.63
N THR A 61 -7.13 -0.31 -27.04
CA THR A 61 -7.94 -0.05 -25.84
C THR A 61 -7.50 -1.02 -24.74
N PRO A 62 -6.38 -0.73 -24.05
CA PRO A 62 -5.84 -1.62 -23.04
C PRO A 62 -6.75 -1.69 -21.81
N TYR A 63 -6.83 -2.88 -21.20
CA TYR A 63 -7.41 -3.06 -19.88
C TYR A 63 -6.37 -2.71 -18.82
N ARG A 64 -6.69 -1.78 -17.93
CA ARG A 64 -5.74 -1.18 -16.98
C ARG A 64 -6.13 -1.55 -15.56
N LEU A 65 -5.18 -2.07 -14.79
CA LEU A 65 -5.38 -2.46 -13.39
C LEU A 65 -4.18 -2.06 -12.53
N ALA A 66 -4.39 -1.98 -11.22
CA ALA A 66 -3.34 -1.66 -10.24
C ALA A 66 -3.18 -2.81 -9.24
N LEU A 67 -1.93 -3.16 -8.91
CA LEU A 67 -1.62 -4.08 -7.82
C LEU A 67 -1.06 -3.31 -6.63
N VAL A 68 -1.58 -3.61 -5.45
CA VAL A 68 -1.21 -3.01 -4.16
C VAL A 68 -0.69 -4.14 -3.28
N ALA A 69 0.53 -4.04 -2.77
CA ALA A 69 1.08 -5.03 -1.83
C ALA A 69 1.36 -4.37 -0.48
N ASP A 70 1.24 -5.14 0.60
CA ASP A 70 1.68 -4.78 1.95
C ASP A 70 1.19 -3.38 2.41
N PRO A 71 -0.13 -3.09 2.35
CA PRO A 71 -0.64 -1.88 3.01
C PRO A 71 -0.43 -1.97 4.54
N GLN A 72 -0.38 -3.20 5.10
CA GLN A 72 -0.04 -3.55 6.49
C GLN A 72 -0.49 -2.47 7.47
N LEU A 73 -1.81 -2.42 7.72
CA LEU A 73 -2.39 -1.51 8.69
C LEU A 73 -1.67 -1.66 10.03
N VAL A 74 -0.93 -0.60 10.40
CA VAL A 74 -0.16 -0.58 11.63
C VAL A 74 -1.09 -0.69 12.81
N ASP A 75 -0.71 -1.49 13.78
CA ASP A 75 -1.43 -1.64 15.04
C ASP A 75 -0.45 -1.85 16.20
N ILE A 76 -0.96 -2.07 17.40
CA ILE A 76 -0.12 -2.18 18.59
C ILE A 76 0.82 -3.41 18.59
N HIS A 77 0.58 -4.40 17.73
CA HIS A 77 1.36 -5.62 17.61
C HIS A 77 2.64 -5.43 16.79
N MET A 78 2.71 -4.35 16.00
CA MET A 78 3.84 -4.07 15.11
C MET A 78 5.15 -3.71 15.84
N TYR A 79 5.04 -2.95 16.94
CA TYR A 79 6.20 -2.39 17.62
C TYR A 79 6.09 -2.56 19.13
N ALA A 80 7.21 -2.66 19.84
CA ALA A 80 7.21 -2.76 21.30
C ALA A 80 6.76 -1.47 22.03
N TRP A 81 6.81 -0.30 21.37
CA TRP A 81 6.39 0.96 21.99
C TRP A 81 4.86 1.12 22.01
N ARG A 82 4.35 1.89 22.98
CA ARG A 82 2.91 2.12 23.22
C ARG A 82 2.61 3.61 23.44
N GLY A 83 1.33 3.95 23.52
CA GLY A 83 0.86 5.29 23.86
C GLY A 83 0.93 6.27 22.69
N LEU A 84 1.35 7.51 22.95
CA LEU A 84 1.27 8.61 21.97
C LEU A 84 2.09 8.37 20.70
N SER A 85 3.24 7.70 20.80
CA SER A 85 4.05 7.37 19.62
C SER A 85 3.34 6.39 18.70
N MET A 86 2.75 5.33 19.25
CA MET A 86 1.95 4.36 18.49
C MET A 86 0.73 5.03 17.86
N ALA A 87 0.00 5.84 18.63
CA ALA A 87 -1.15 6.59 18.11
C ALA A 87 -0.77 7.53 16.95
N ALA A 88 0.39 8.19 17.04
CA ALA A 88 0.90 9.02 15.95
C ALA A 88 1.29 8.19 14.72
N THR A 89 1.94 7.03 14.92
CA THR A 89 2.30 6.13 13.82
C THR A 89 1.08 5.62 13.07
N ILE A 90 0.04 5.18 13.80
CA ILE A 90 -1.24 4.76 13.21
C ILE A 90 -1.87 5.92 12.44
N PHE A 91 -2.00 7.10 13.08
CA PHE A 91 -2.63 8.27 12.45
C PHE A 91 -1.94 8.70 11.15
N TYR A 92 -0.60 8.81 11.15
CA TYR A 92 0.12 9.24 9.96
C TYR A 92 0.24 8.13 8.90
N GLY A 93 0.25 6.86 9.30
CA GLY A 93 0.16 5.71 8.40
C GLY A 93 -1.18 5.68 7.67
N ASP A 94 -2.28 5.77 8.41
CA ASP A 94 -3.65 5.80 7.87
C ASP A 94 -3.84 7.00 6.93
N LEU A 95 -3.35 8.18 7.32
CA LEU A 95 -3.39 9.38 6.47
C LEU A 95 -2.62 9.18 5.16
N TYR A 96 -1.46 8.50 5.20
CA TYR A 96 -0.69 8.18 4.01
C TYR A 96 -1.45 7.21 3.10
N LEU A 97 -1.94 6.11 3.66
CA LEU A 97 -2.65 5.05 2.93
C LEU A 97 -3.92 5.60 2.25
N SER A 98 -4.72 6.37 3.00
CA SER A 98 -5.92 7.03 2.47
C SER A 98 -5.58 7.92 1.27
N ARG A 99 -4.57 8.78 1.38
CA ARG A 99 -4.15 9.66 0.28
C ARG A 99 -3.59 8.93 -0.91
N ALA A 100 -2.82 7.86 -0.67
CA ALA A 100 -2.28 7.04 -1.73
C ALA A 100 -3.40 6.35 -2.51
N TRP A 101 -4.36 5.75 -1.80
CA TRP A 101 -5.51 5.08 -2.39
C TRP A 101 -6.37 6.02 -3.22
N ASP A 102 -6.71 7.16 -2.65
CA ASP A 102 -7.60 8.10 -3.31
C ASP A 102 -6.88 8.90 -4.43
N SER A 103 -5.57 9.13 -4.33
CA SER A 103 -4.78 9.66 -5.46
C SER A 103 -4.64 8.66 -6.62
N LEU A 104 -4.44 7.37 -6.33
CA LEU A 104 -4.44 6.32 -7.34
C LEU A 104 -5.74 6.33 -8.15
N HIS A 105 -6.88 6.36 -7.47
CA HIS A 105 -8.18 6.27 -8.14
C HIS A 105 -8.66 7.58 -8.76
N ARG A 106 -8.15 8.74 -8.31
CA ARG A 106 -8.43 10.02 -8.99
C ARG A 106 -7.58 10.27 -10.22
N GLU A 107 -6.27 9.98 -10.15
CA GLU A 107 -5.32 10.39 -11.18
C GLU A 107 -5.09 9.30 -12.23
N LEU A 108 -5.22 8.02 -11.86
CA LEU A 108 -4.98 6.90 -12.76
C LEU A 108 -6.25 6.11 -13.11
N VAL A 109 -7.26 6.09 -12.23
CA VAL A 109 -8.58 5.50 -12.52
C VAL A 109 -8.47 4.07 -13.12
N PRO A 110 -7.77 3.12 -12.46
CA PRO A 110 -7.71 1.74 -12.95
C PRO A 110 -9.12 1.11 -12.98
N ALA A 111 -9.36 0.17 -13.90
CA ALA A 111 -10.61 -0.58 -13.95
C ALA A 111 -10.73 -1.60 -12.79
N GLU A 112 -9.58 -2.07 -12.31
CA GLU A 112 -9.48 -3.04 -11.23
C GLU A 112 -8.26 -2.74 -10.35
N THR A 113 -8.41 -2.91 -9.03
CA THR A 113 -7.32 -2.82 -8.06
C THR A 113 -7.29 -4.09 -7.23
N TYR A 114 -6.13 -4.72 -7.12
CA TYR A 114 -5.96 -6.02 -6.46
C TYR A 114 -4.90 -5.93 -5.36
N PHE A 115 -5.23 -6.37 -4.15
CA PHE A 115 -4.28 -6.47 -3.04
C PHE A 115 -3.55 -7.81 -3.01
N LEU A 116 -2.23 -7.79 -2.84
CA LEU A 116 -1.37 -8.97 -2.80
C LEU A 116 -1.00 -9.38 -1.37
N GLY A 117 -1.98 -9.38 -0.46
CA GLY A 117 -1.79 -9.82 0.93
C GLY A 117 -1.19 -8.78 1.87
N ASP A 118 -1.04 -9.22 3.12
CA ASP A 118 -0.63 -8.44 4.27
C ASP A 118 -1.43 -7.15 4.42
N LEU A 119 -2.74 -7.35 4.53
CA LEU A 119 -3.69 -6.25 4.71
C LEU A 119 -3.53 -5.59 6.08
N PHE A 120 -3.26 -6.40 7.09
CA PHE A 120 -3.03 -6.01 8.47
C PHE A 120 -1.63 -6.40 8.90
N ASP A 121 -1.04 -5.69 9.86
CA ASP A 121 0.23 -6.11 10.46
C ASP A 121 0.02 -7.18 11.55
N GLY A 122 -1.01 -7.05 12.38
CA GLY A 122 -1.39 -8.01 13.43
C GLY A 122 -2.54 -8.96 13.07
N GLY A 123 -2.97 -9.04 11.80
CA GLY A 123 -4.22 -9.72 11.40
C GLY A 123 -4.34 -11.18 11.86
N ARG A 124 -3.21 -11.88 11.91
CA ARG A 124 -3.09 -13.25 12.42
C ARG A 124 -3.21 -13.32 13.93
N GLU A 125 -2.85 -12.28 14.68
CA GLU A 125 -2.66 -12.30 16.13
C GLU A 125 -3.99 -12.30 16.89
N TRP A 126 -5.04 -11.66 16.34
CA TRP A 126 -6.30 -11.37 17.03
C TRP A 126 -7.30 -12.53 17.09
N ALA A 127 -6.86 -13.73 17.47
CA ALA A 127 -7.72 -14.90 17.66
C ALA A 127 -8.34 -14.94 19.07
N ALA A 128 -9.20 -15.93 19.36
CA ALA A 128 -9.74 -16.12 20.71
C ALA A 128 -8.62 -16.31 21.74
N ALA A 129 -8.82 -15.86 22.98
CA ALA A 129 -7.80 -15.75 24.03
C ALA A 129 -7.05 -17.06 24.35
N GLU A 130 -7.65 -18.22 24.06
CA GLU A 130 -7.04 -19.55 24.28
C GLU A 130 -5.96 -19.90 23.25
N ASP A 131 -6.01 -19.30 22.06
CA ASP A 131 -5.06 -19.54 20.97
C ASP A 131 -4.13 -18.33 20.72
N ALA A 132 -4.31 -17.20 21.40
CA ALA A 132 -3.52 -15.99 21.17
C ALA A 132 -2.02 -16.31 21.37
N PRO A 133 -1.16 -16.08 20.35
CA PRO A 133 0.26 -16.39 20.47
C PRO A 133 0.91 -15.54 21.57
N HIS A 134 2.03 -16.05 22.08
CA HIS A 134 2.80 -15.39 23.12
C HIS A 134 3.32 -14.04 22.58
N ASP A 135 2.98 -12.95 23.27
CA ASP A 135 3.53 -11.63 22.95
C ASP A 135 5.06 -11.68 23.08
N PRO A 136 5.83 -11.46 22.00
CA PRO A 136 7.29 -11.37 22.05
C PRO A 136 7.79 -10.30 23.04
N CYS A 137 6.93 -9.34 23.40
CA CYS A 137 7.21 -8.21 24.28
C CYS A 137 6.54 -8.31 25.67
N GLU A 138 5.83 -9.41 25.97
CA GLU A 138 5.14 -9.69 27.24
C GLU A 138 4.17 -8.58 27.74
N ALA A 139 3.56 -7.79 26.85
CA ALA A 139 2.62 -6.74 27.21
C ALA A 139 1.28 -7.32 27.69
N GLN A 140 0.70 -6.69 28.72
CA GLN A 140 -0.52 -7.16 29.38
C GLN A 140 -1.78 -7.06 28.49
N ASP A 141 -1.81 -6.11 27.55
CA ASP A 141 -2.95 -5.79 26.69
C ASP A 141 -3.04 -6.67 25.43
N TRP A 142 -1.97 -7.41 25.10
CA TRP A 142 -1.90 -8.28 23.92
C TRP A 142 -3.03 -9.34 23.90
N ARG A 143 -3.38 -9.89 25.06
CA ARG A 143 -4.39 -10.96 25.18
C ARG A 143 -5.83 -10.45 25.13
N GLU A 144 -6.04 -9.14 25.19
CA GLU A 144 -7.38 -8.54 25.19
C GLU A 144 -7.93 -8.33 23.77
N MET A 145 -7.12 -8.58 22.74
CA MET A 145 -7.43 -8.28 21.33
C MET A 145 -8.01 -9.49 20.58
N GLY A 146 -9.28 -9.78 20.85
CA GLY A 146 -10.04 -10.82 20.17
C GLY A 146 -10.79 -10.33 18.93
N MET A 147 -11.89 -11.00 18.59
CA MET A 147 -12.71 -10.70 17.41
C MET A 147 -13.21 -9.25 17.33
N GLY A 148 -13.48 -8.61 18.48
CA GLY A 148 -13.92 -7.21 18.51
C GLY A 148 -12.88 -6.26 17.91
N TYR A 149 -11.61 -6.43 18.30
CA TYR A 149 -10.49 -5.67 17.76
C TYR A 149 -10.34 -5.92 16.25
N TRP A 150 -10.40 -7.19 15.83
CA TRP A 150 -10.33 -7.54 14.41
C TRP A 150 -11.44 -6.88 13.58
N LEU A 151 -12.67 -6.81 14.09
CA LEU A 151 -13.78 -6.15 13.41
C LEU A 151 -13.57 -4.63 13.26
N ASP A 152 -12.96 -3.99 14.26
CA ASP A 152 -12.66 -2.57 14.20
C ASP A 152 -11.53 -2.28 13.21
N GLU A 153 -10.52 -3.14 13.14
CA GLU A 153 -9.47 -3.08 12.12
C GLU A 153 -10.01 -3.34 10.71
N PHE A 154 -10.91 -4.31 10.55
CA PHE A 154 -11.62 -4.52 9.28
C PHE A 154 -12.42 -3.27 8.87
N ARG A 155 -13.15 -2.64 9.80
CA ARG A 155 -13.86 -1.37 9.52
C ARG A 155 -12.87 -0.29 9.09
N ARG A 156 -11.75 -0.14 9.80
CA ARG A 156 -10.68 0.80 9.45
C ARG A 156 -10.14 0.54 8.05
N PHE A 157 -9.85 -0.71 7.68
CA PHE A 157 -9.46 -1.10 6.32
C PHE A 157 -10.49 -0.63 5.28
N THR A 158 -11.78 -0.90 5.50
CA THR A 158 -12.84 -0.49 4.54
C THR A 158 -13.01 1.03 4.43
N MET A 159 -12.67 1.79 5.48
CA MET A 159 -12.69 3.26 5.44
C MET A 159 -11.47 3.82 4.70
N LEU A 160 -10.31 3.19 4.82
CA LEU A 160 -9.07 3.62 4.14
C LEU A 160 -9.07 3.24 2.65
N PHE A 161 -9.68 2.11 2.30
CA PHE A 161 -9.70 1.57 0.95
C PHE A 161 -11.14 1.39 0.43
N PRO A 162 -11.96 2.45 0.36
CA PRO A 162 -13.31 2.34 -0.17
C PRO A 162 -13.24 1.96 -1.65
N ALA A 163 -14.11 1.06 -2.09
CA ALA A 163 -14.22 0.67 -3.50
C ALA A 163 -14.84 1.81 -4.32
N PRO A 164 -14.09 2.47 -5.24
CA PRO A 164 -14.64 3.55 -6.04
C PRO A 164 -15.70 3.05 -7.02
N ALA A 165 -16.65 3.91 -7.37
CA ALA A 165 -17.72 3.55 -8.30
C ALA A 165 -17.15 3.07 -9.65
N GLY A 166 -17.56 1.87 -10.09
CA GLY A 166 -17.12 1.27 -11.35
C GLY A 166 -15.73 0.62 -11.32
N VAL A 167 -15.04 0.63 -10.18
CA VAL A 167 -13.74 -0.04 -10.00
C VAL A 167 -13.94 -1.34 -9.25
N ARG A 168 -13.41 -2.44 -9.78
CA ARG A 168 -13.39 -3.72 -9.07
C ARG A 168 -12.23 -3.74 -8.08
N VAL A 169 -12.51 -3.92 -6.79
CA VAL A 169 -11.47 -4.07 -5.76
C VAL A 169 -11.49 -5.49 -5.22
N LYS A 170 -10.34 -6.16 -5.23
CA LYS A 170 -10.16 -7.51 -4.67
C LYS A 170 -9.03 -7.51 -3.65
N ALA A 171 -9.27 -8.14 -2.51
CA ALA A 171 -8.28 -8.24 -1.42
C ALA A 171 -8.24 -9.65 -0.80
N SER A 172 -8.54 -10.68 -1.60
CA SER A 172 -8.71 -12.04 -1.11
C SER A 172 -7.40 -12.82 -0.96
N VAL A 173 -6.28 -12.35 -1.51
CA VAL A 173 -4.97 -12.99 -1.31
C VAL A 173 -4.51 -12.70 0.11
N PRO A 174 -4.33 -13.72 0.96
CA PRO A 174 -3.76 -13.52 2.29
C PRO A 174 -2.24 -13.45 2.23
N GLY A 175 -1.65 -12.71 3.18
CA GLY A 175 -0.24 -12.82 3.50
C GLY A 175 0.05 -13.43 4.87
N ASN A 176 1.33 -13.49 5.23
CA ASN A 176 1.76 -14.07 6.52
C ASN A 176 1.35 -13.22 7.72
N HIS A 177 1.13 -11.92 7.57
CA HIS A 177 0.55 -11.08 8.62
C HIS A 177 -0.96 -11.25 8.76
N ASP A 178 -1.64 -11.71 7.72
CA ASP A 178 -3.08 -11.99 7.79
C ASP A 178 -3.37 -13.35 8.44
N LEU A 179 -2.63 -14.41 8.07
CA LEU A 179 -2.93 -15.79 8.45
C LEU A 179 -1.86 -16.52 9.28
N GLY A 180 -0.61 -16.04 9.25
CA GLY A 180 0.58 -16.82 9.57
C GLY A 180 1.15 -17.53 8.33
N PHE A 181 2.18 -18.36 8.51
CA PHE A 181 2.85 -19.07 7.41
C PHE A 181 2.98 -20.57 7.67
N GLY A 182 2.61 -21.38 6.67
CA GLY A 182 2.74 -22.84 6.69
C GLY A 182 2.05 -23.47 7.90
N ASP A 183 2.82 -24.24 8.68
CA ASP A 183 2.34 -24.90 9.90
C ASP A 183 1.88 -23.93 11.00
N GLY A 184 2.22 -22.64 10.88
CA GLY A 184 1.74 -21.60 11.77
C GLY A 184 0.33 -21.06 11.44
N VAL A 185 -0.20 -21.37 10.26
CA VAL A 185 -1.55 -20.92 9.87
C VAL A 185 -2.59 -21.57 10.79
N ARG A 186 -3.62 -20.81 11.16
CA ARG A 186 -4.71 -21.30 12.03
C ARG A 186 -6.03 -21.34 11.27
N ALA A 187 -6.75 -22.46 11.39
CA ALA A 187 -7.99 -22.68 10.65
C ALA A 187 -9.05 -21.60 10.94
N ASN A 188 -9.22 -21.20 12.20
CA ASN A 188 -10.18 -20.15 12.58
C ASN A 188 -9.82 -18.77 12.01
N VAL A 189 -8.53 -18.41 11.99
CA VAL A 189 -8.02 -17.16 11.40
C VAL A 189 -8.25 -17.16 9.89
N ARG A 190 -7.93 -18.26 9.21
CA ARG A 190 -8.17 -18.44 7.77
C ARG A 190 -9.65 -18.35 7.42
N THR A 191 -10.51 -19.09 8.12
CA THR A 191 -11.96 -19.05 7.88
C THR A 191 -12.52 -17.65 8.10
N ARG A 192 -12.04 -16.91 9.11
CA ARG A 192 -12.42 -15.51 9.31
C ARG A 192 -11.98 -14.64 8.14
N PHE A 193 -10.72 -14.73 7.71
CA PHE A 193 -10.23 -13.93 6.58
C PHE A 193 -11.06 -14.18 5.32
N GLU A 194 -11.28 -15.45 4.97
CA GLU A 194 -12.06 -15.84 3.79
C GLU A 194 -13.51 -15.34 3.85
N ALA A 195 -14.11 -15.30 5.04
CA ALA A 195 -15.49 -14.82 5.21
C ALA A 195 -15.66 -13.33 4.90
N PHE A 196 -14.62 -12.51 5.06
CA PHE A 196 -14.68 -11.06 4.86
C PHE A 196 -14.02 -10.59 3.56
N PHE A 197 -12.95 -11.25 3.13
CA PHE A 197 -12.17 -10.87 1.95
C PHE A 197 -12.37 -11.79 0.75
N GLY A 198 -13.02 -12.95 0.93
CA GLY A 198 -13.19 -13.97 -0.10
C GLY A 198 -12.05 -14.99 -0.12
N THR A 199 -12.14 -15.97 -1.01
CA THR A 199 -11.15 -17.06 -1.11
C THR A 199 -9.85 -16.57 -1.75
N GLY A 200 -8.71 -16.92 -1.15
CA GLY A 200 -7.39 -16.59 -1.72
C GLY A 200 -7.05 -17.36 -2.99
N ASN A 201 -7.70 -18.52 -3.18
CA ASN A 201 -7.61 -19.33 -4.38
C ASN A 201 -8.73 -18.93 -5.34
N ASP A 202 -8.41 -18.26 -6.43
CA ASP A 202 -9.39 -17.78 -7.41
C ASP A 202 -8.81 -17.81 -8.83
N ARG A 203 -9.69 -17.97 -9.82
CA ARG A 203 -9.38 -17.86 -11.24
C ARG A 203 -10.41 -16.98 -11.91
N TRP A 204 -9.95 -15.95 -12.61
CA TRP A 204 -10.84 -15.08 -13.38
C TRP A 204 -10.20 -14.59 -14.68
N HIS A 205 -10.98 -13.89 -15.48
CA HIS A 205 -10.55 -13.33 -16.75
C HIS A 205 -10.65 -11.81 -16.75
N ALA A 206 -9.59 -11.14 -17.21
CA ALA A 206 -9.53 -9.69 -17.37
C ALA A 206 -8.60 -9.34 -18.54
N GLY A 207 -9.00 -8.39 -19.40
CA GLY A 207 -8.18 -7.95 -20.54
C GLY A 207 -7.70 -9.07 -21.47
N ASN A 208 -8.49 -10.13 -21.68
CA ASN A 208 -8.09 -11.34 -22.42
C ASN A 208 -6.84 -12.05 -21.85
N HIS A 209 -6.71 -12.04 -20.53
CA HIS A 209 -5.74 -12.81 -19.76
C HIS A 209 -6.48 -13.70 -18.76
N THR A 210 -5.83 -14.78 -18.32
CA THR A 210 -6.28 -15.55 -17.15
C THR A 210 -5.51 -15.04 -15.95
N PHE A 211 -6.21 -14.64 -14.90
CA PHE A 211 -5.61 -14.35 -13.61
C PHE A 211 -5.86 -15.52 -12.67
N ILE A 212 -4.84 -15.88 -11.91
CA ILE A 212 -4.90 -16.91 -10.89
C ILE A 212 -4.28 -16.34 -9.62
N SER A 213 -5.02 -16.38 -8.53
CA SER A 213 -4.47 -16.10 -7.20
C SER A 213 -4.41 -17.38 -6.40
N VAL A 214 -3.37 -17.54 -5.57
CA VAL A 214 -3.20 -18.73 -4.73
C VAL A 214 -2.88 -18.30 -3.30
N ASP A 215 -3.54 -18.94 -2.33
CA ASP A 215 -3.19 -18.87 -0.91
C ASP A 215 -1.92 -19.69 -0.67
N VAL A 216 -0.78 -19.08 -0.97
CA VAL A 216 0.53 -19.72 -0.88
C VAL A 216 1.01 -19.93 0.56
N VAL A 217 0.50 -19.13 1.51
CA VAL A 217 0.85 -19.28 2.93
C VAL A 217 0.20 -20.53 3.53
N SER A 218 -1.05 -20.82 3.17
CA SER A 218 -1.72 -22.08 3.55
C SER A 218 -1.22 -23.27 2.73
N LEU A 219 -0.89 -23.08 1.44
CA LEU A 219 -0.30 -24.13 0.60
C LEU A 219 1.03 -24.66 1.16
N SER A 220 1.78 -23.79 1.84
CA SER A 220 3.08 -24.13 2.46
C SER A 220 2.94 -24.90 3.79
N ASN A 221 1.72 -25.26 4.21
CA ASN A 221 1.47 -26.09 5.38
C ASN A 221 1.70 -27.57 5.03
N GLU A 222 2.33 -28.31 5.93
CA GLU A 222 2.66 -29.73 5.73
C GLU A 222 1.93 -30.66 6.71
N GLN A 223 1.25 -30.11 7.73
CA GLN A 223 0.72 -30.88 8.87
C GLN A 223 -0.80 -30.98 8.91
N ASP A 224 -1.54 -29.96 8.47
CA ASP A 224 -3.00 -29.90 8.58
C ASP A 224 -3.67 -29.82 7.20
N GLU A 225 -4.31 -30.92 6.81
CA GLU A 225 -5.05 -31.03 5.55
C GLU A 225 -6.18 -30.00 5.42
N LYS A 226 -6.77 -29.52 6.53
CA LYS A 226 -7.77 -28.46 6.47
C LYS A 226 -7.17 -27.14 5.98
N ILE A 227 -5.87 -26.94 6.19
CA ILE A 227 -5.13 -25.75 5.79
C ILE A 227 -4.57 -25.90 4.38
N TYR A 228 -3.73 -26.91 4.12
CA TYR A 228 -3.12 -27.06 2.78
C TYR A 228 -4.07 -27.67 1.74
N GLY A 229 -5.11 -28.40 2.16
CA GLY A 229 -5.98 -29.15 1.26
C GLY A 229 -6.69 -28.27 0.23
N PRO A 230 -7.37 -27.18 0.64
CA PRO A 230 -8.06 -26.29 -0.30
C PRO A 230 -7.16 -25.66 -1.39
N PRO A 231 -5.99 -25.06 -1.10
CA PRO A 231 -5.11 -24.57 -2.16
C PRO A 231 -4.54 -25.72 -3.03
N ARG A 232 -4.23 -26.89 -2.47
CA ARG A 232 -3.80 -28.06 -3.29
C ARG A 232 -4.88 -28.54 -4.25
N GLN A 233 -6.12 -28.68 -3.77
CA GLN A 233 -7.26 -29.07 -4.61
C GLN A 233 -7.51 -28.06 -5.73
N PHE A 234 -7.31 -26.77 -5.46
CA PHE A 234 -7.38 -25.74 -6.48
C PHE A 234 -6.30 -25.93 -7.55
N LEU A 235 -5.03 -26.12 -7.18
CA LEU A 235 -3.94 -26.38 -8.15
C LEU A 235 -4.18 -27.64 -8.99
N ASP A 236 -4.68 -28.70 -8.38
CA ASP A 236 -5.08 -29.92 -9.09
C ASP A 236 -6.19 -29.65 -10.12
N SER A 237 -7.15 -28.78 -9.78
CA SER A 237 -8.25 -28.42 -10.67
C SER A 237 -7.81 -27.62 -11.90
N LEU A 238 -6.74 -26.82 -11.77
CA LEU A 238 -6.12 -26.07 -12.87
C LEU A 238 -5.44 -27.02 -13.85
N SER A 239 -4.68 -27.98 -13.32
CA SER A 239 -3.90 -28.96 -14.09
C SER A 239 -4.79 -29.94 -14.88
N ARG A 240 -5.95 -30.30 -14.34
CA ARG A 240 -6.88 -31.26 -14.97
C ARG A 240 -7.78 -30.65 -16.04
N GLY A 241 -7.73 -29.34 -16.25
CA GLY A 241 -8.54 -28.64 -17.24
C GLY A 241 -10.04 -28.81 -17.03
N GLU A 242 -10.61 -28.15 -16.01
CA GLU A 242 -12.06 -28.10 -15.68
C GLU A 242 -12.90 -29.31 -16.11
N THR A 243 -13.14 -30.23 -15.18
CA THR A 243 -14.44 -30.91 -15.15
C THR A 243 -15.48 -29.84 -14.80
N LYS A 244 -16.46 -29.61 -15.68
CA LYS A 244 -17.58 -28.72 -15.40
C LYS A 244 -18.14 -29.06 -14.01
N PRO A 245 -18.44 -28.08 -13.14
CA PRO A 245 -19.16 -28.38 -11.91
C PRO A 245 -20.42 -29.14 -12.32
N ALA A 246 -20.66 -30.28 -11.67
CA ALA A 246 -21.88 -31.04 -11.87
C ALA A 246 -23.02 -30.03 -11.70
N LYS A 247 -23.80 -29.81 -12.77
CA LYS A 247 -25.05 -29.06 -12.66
C LYS A 247 -25.82 -29.76 -11.54
N LEU A 248 -25.95 -29.11 -10.38
CA LEU A 248 -26.94 -29.52 -9.41
C LEU A 248 -28.27 -29.56 -10.17
N PRO A 249 -29.00 -30.69 -10.16
CA PRO A 249 -30.24 -30.78 -10.90
C PRO A 249 -31.24 -29.81 -10.26
N HIS A 250 -31.35 -28.61 -10.82
CA HIS A 250 -32.54 -27.80 -10.65
C HIS A 250 -33.65 -28.50 -11.42
N ILE A 251 -34.34 -29.42 -10.73
CA ILE A 251 -35.61 -29.97 -11.20
C ILE A 251 -36.62 -28.84 -11.09
N VAL A 252 -36.83 -28.14 -12.19
CA VAL A 252 -38.06 -27.38 -12.40
C VAL A 252 -39.03 -28.34 -13.06
N GLU A 253 -40.00 -28.83 -12.29
CA GLU A 253 -41.14 -29.54 -12.86
C GLU A 253 -41.99 -28.53 -13.63
N THR A 254 -42.01 -28.63 -14.96
CA THR A 254 -43.11 -28.07 -15.77
C THR A 254 -43.46 -29.03 -16.91
N PRO A 255 -44.75 -29.18 -17.28
CA PRO A 255 -45.22 -30.28 -18.11
C PRO A 255 -45.09 -30.01 -19.61
N SER A 256 -44.63 -31.04 -20.33
CA SER A 256 -44.88 -31.40 -21.74
C SER A 256 -44.66 -30.39 -22.90
N SER A 257 -43.55 -30.65 -23.63
CA SER A 257 -43.39 -30.69 -25.12
C SER A 257 -43.28 -29.38 -25.93
N PRO A 258 -42.70 -29.38 -27.17
CA PRO A 258 -41.75 -30.31 -27.82
C PRO A 258 -40.42 -29.64 -28.28
N SER A 259 -39.43 -30.46 -28.64
CA SER A 259 -38.06 -30.11 -29.04
C SER A 259 -37.91 -29.14 -30.22
N PRO A 260 -36.76 -28.42 -30.28
CA PRO A 260 -36.06 -28.23 -31.53
C PRO A 260 -34.64 -28.83 -31.50
N SER A 261 -34.39 -29.64 -32.54
CA SER A 261 -33.15 -29.93 -33.27
C SER A 261 -31.80 -29.52 -32.65
N LEU A 262 -30.96 -30.54 -32.44
CA LEU A 262 -29.50 -30.42 -32.38
C LEU A 262 -28.97 -29.75 -33.67
N THR A 263 -28.39 -28.57 -33.54
CA THR A 263 -27.42 -28.05 -34.50
C THR A 263 -26.07 -27.88 -33.81
N SER A 264 -25.11 -28.66 -34.30
CA SER A 264 -23.65 -28.41 -34.31
C SER A 264 -23.03 -27.93 -33.00
N ALA A 265 -22.48 -28.89 -32.25
CA ALA A 265 -21.36 -28.66 -31.36
C ALA A 265 -20.17 -28.12 -32.18
N GLU A 266 -20.03 -26.80 -32.25
CA GLU A 266 -18.74 -26.19 -32.56
C GLU A 266 -17.80 -26.52 -31.41
N THR A 267 -16.84 -27.40 -31.68
CA THR A 267 -15.67 -27.63 -30.85
C THR A 267 -14.83 -26.35 -30.84
N LYS A 268 -15.23 -25.35 -30.04
CA LYS A 268 -14.36 -24.22 -29.71
C LYS A 268 -13.15 -24.80 -28.99
N GLN A 269 -12.01 -24.90 -29.69
CA GLN A 269 -10.72 -25.10 -29.04
C GLN A 269 -10.63 -24.08 -27.90
N LYS A 270 -10.42 -24.56 -26.67
CA LYS A 270 -10.28 -23.71 -25.48
C LYS A 270 -9.05 -22.83 -25.73
N GLN A 271 -9.29 -21.56 -26.05
CA GLN A 271 -8.25 -20.61 -26.39
C GLN A 271 -7.38 -20.38 -25.15
N GLU A 272 -6.11 -20.75 -25.20
CA GLU A 272 -5.17 -20.61 -24.09
C GLU A 272 -4.77 -19.14 -23.94
N LEU A 273 -5.45 -18.41 -23.05
CA LEU A 273 -5.09 -17.04 -22.72
C LEU A 273 -3.80 -17.00 -21.91
N PRO A 274 -2.94 -15.97 -22.06
CA PRO A 274 -1.77 -15.79 -21.21
C PRO A 274 -2.18 -15.71 -19.73
N THR A 275 -1.46 -16.45 -18.88
CA THR A 275 -1.76 -16.52 -17.44
C THR A 275 -0.88 -15.57 -16.63
N VAL A 276 -1.50 -14.84 -15.72
CA VAL A 276 -0.88 -14.02 -14.68
C VAL A 276 -1.16 -14.68 -13.33
N LEU A 277 -0.10 -15.06 -12.62
CA LEU A 277 -0.18 -15.59 -11.26
C LEU A 277 0.04 -14.45 -10.25
N LEU A 278 -0.85 -14.37 -9.26
CA LEU A 278 -0.73 -13.48 -8.11
C LEU A 278 -0.47 -14.33 -6.86
N SER A 279 0.62 -14.01 -6.14
CA SER A 279 0.92 -14.59 -4.83
C SER A 279 1.27 -13.49 -3.85
N HIS A 280 1.19 -13.78 -2.55
CA HIS A 280 1.78 -12.89 -1.55
C HIS A 280 3.28 -13.16 -1.46
N VAL A 281 3.69 -14.38 -1.07
CA VAL A 281 5.11 -14.72 -0.94
C VAL A 281 5.76 -14.95 -2.32
N PRO A 282 6.95 -14.36 -2.58
CA PRO A 282 7.67 -14.50 -3.84
C PRO A 282 8.11 -15.95 -4.14
N LEU A 283 8.26 -16.30 -5.41
CA LEU A 283 8.72 -17.65 -5.80
C LEU A 283 10.19 -17.87 -5.40
N TYR A 284 10.55 -19.15 -5.26
CA TYR A 284 11.92 -19.57 -4.97
C TYR A 284 12.93 -18.99 -5.97
N ARG A 285 14.05 -18.50 -5.44
CA ARG A 285 15.19 -17.98 -6.21
C ARG A 285 16.49 -18.25 -5.45
N THR A 286 17.63 -18.17 -6.13
CA THR A 286 18.93 -18.23 -5.42
C THR A 286 19.19 -16.94 -4.66
N ALA A 287 19.92 -17.01 -3.55
CA ALA A 287 20.14 -15.88 -2.64
C ALA A 287 20.93 -14.71 -3.28
N ASP A 288 21.63 -14.96 -4.38
CA ASP A 288 22.44 -14.01 -5.12
C ASP A 288 21.73 -13.44 -6.37
N MET A 289 20.51 -13.90 -6.66
CA MET A 289 19.74 -13.43 -7.80
C MET A 289 19.35 -11.96 -7.63
N ALA A 290 19.92 -11.10 -8.47
CA ALA A 290 19.74 -9.66 -8.37
C ALA A 290 18.31 -9.24 -8.74
N CYS A 291 17.71 -8.38 -7.91
CA CYS A 291 16.36 -7.82 -8.07
C CYS A 291 16.24 -6.69 -9.10
N GLY A 292 17.36 -6.24 -9.66
CA GLY A 292 17.39 -5.12 -10.59
C GLY A 292 17.40 -3.73 -9.92
N PRO A 293 17.32 -2.66 -10.73
CA PRO A 293 17.65 -1.29 -10.30
C PRO A 293 16.56 -0.60 -9.48
N HIS A 294 15.36 -1.18 -9.38
CA HIS A 294 14.23 -0.58 -8.68
C HIS A 294 14.21 -0.88 -7.18
N ARG A 295 15.06 -1.81 -6.72
CA ARG A 295 15.25 -2.11 -5.31
C ARG A 295 16.00 -0.97 -4.60
N GLU A 296 15.53 -0.56 -3.43
CA GLU A 296 16.18 0.46 -2.61
C GLU A 296 17.27 -0.11 -1.69
N LYS A 297 17.07 -1.34 -1.19
CA LYS A 297 17.93 -1.93 -0.15
C LYS A 297 18.48 -3.30 -0.54
N GLY A 298 19.81 -3.39 -0.61
CA GLY A 298 20.49 -4.64 -0.99
C GLY A 298 20.34 -4.96 -2.47
N ALA A 299 20.97 -6.04 -2.91
CA ALA A 299 20.96 -6.46 -4.32
C ALA A 299 19.92 -7.55 -4.62
N ALA A 300 19.57 -8.37 -3.63
CA ALA A 300 18.73 -9.56 -3.76
C ALA A 300 17.84 -9.72 -2.52
N ILE A 301 16.80 -10.56 -2.64
CA ILE A 301 15.99 -11.01 -1.50
C ILE A 301 16.81 -12.06 -0.71
N PRO A 302 17.12 -11.82 0.57
CA PRO A 302 17.84 -12.80 1.36
C PRO A 302 16.96 -14.02 1.61
N LEU A 303 17.53 -15.22 1.50
CA LEU A 303 16.84 -16.46 1.88
C LEU A 303 16.86 -16.57 3.40
N SER A 304 15.75 -16.21 4.04
CA SER A 304 15.59 -16.26 5.49
C SER A 304 14.20 -16.77 5.86
N ARG A 305 14.14 -17.47 6.99
CA ARG A 305 12.92 -17.98 7.60
C ARG A 305 12.96 -17.64 9.08
N GLY A 306 11.83 -17.27 9.64
CA GLY A 306 11.68 -17.10 11.09
C GLY A 306 10.33 -17.58 11.57
N TYR A 307 9.87 -17.00 12.68
CA TYR A 307 8.57 -17.36 13.26
C TYR A 307 7.43 -16.92 12.34
N GLN A 308 6.74 -17.88 11.73
CA GLN A 308 5.57 -17.65 10.88
C GLN A 308 5.80 -16.71 9.69
N TYR A 309 7.04 -16.65 9.15
CA TYR A 309 7.34 -15.97 7.89
C TYR A 309 8.49 -16.66 7.14
N GLN A 310 8.54 -16.46 5.82
CA GLN A 310 9.62 -16.91 4.94
C GLN A 310 9.67 -16.01 3.69
N ASN A 311 10.83 -15.44 3.38
CA ASN A 311 10.96 -14.40 2.34
C ASN A 311 10.70 -14.88 0.90
N VAL A 312 10.76 -16.20 0.65
CA VAL A 312 10.45 -16.81 -0.64
C VAL A 312 9.87 -18.20 -0.42
N LEU A 313 9.07 -18.71 -1.36
CA LEU A 313 8.56 -20.09 -1.32
C LEU A 313 9.66 -21.14 -1.47
N THR A 314 9.33 -22.39 -1.14
CA THR A 314 10.25 -23.52 -1.36
C THR A 314 10.36 -23.84 -2.85
N PRO A 315 11.46 -24.49 -3.31
CA PRO A 315 11.60 -24.93 -4.69
C PRO A 315 10.42 -25.80 -5.16
N THR A 316 9.97 -26.72 -4.28
CA THR A 316 8.86 -27.63 -4.58
C THR A 316 7.56 -26.87 -4.80
N VAL A 317 7.16 -26.00 -3.87
CA VAL A 317 5.93 -25.21 -4.00
C VAL A 317 5.99 -24.30 -5.23
N SER A 318 7.14 -23.68 -5.50
CA SER A 318 7.30 -22.79 -6.66
C SER A 318 7.14 -23.53 -7.99
N SER A 319 7.75 -24.71 -8.11
CA SER A 319 7.63 -25.55 -9.32
C SER A 319 6.24 -26.13 -9.51
N GLU A 320 5.57 -26.55 -8.43
CA GLU A 320 4.16 -26.98 -8.45
C GLU A 320 3.23 -25.84 -8.94
N LEU A 321 3.42 -24.62 -8.43
CA LEU A 321 2.65 -23.45 -8.84
C LEU A 321 2.83 -23.14 -10.33
N LEU A 322 4.08 -23.06 -10.80
CA LEU A 322 4.36 -22.76 -12.20
C LEU A 322 3.82 -23.85 -13.14
N ALA A 323 3.96 -25.13 -12.77
CA ALA A 323 3.43 -26.25 -13.55
C ALA A 323 1.89 -26.26 -13.61
N ALA A 324 1.21 -26.02 -12.49
CA ALA A 324 -0.25 -26.07 -12.42
C ALA A 324 -0.92 -24.87 -13.14
N THR A 325 -0.26 -23.72 -13.13
CA THR A 325 -0.83 -22.47 -13.67
C THR A 325 -0.41 -22.17 -15.10
N ASN A 326 0.73 -22.71 -15.55
CA ASN A 326 1.39 -22.31 -16.80
C ASN A 326 1.53 -20.78 -16.89
N ALA A 327 1.89 -20.13 -15.77
CA ALA A 327 2.00 -18.69 -15.67
C ALA A 327 3.12 -18.14 -16.55
N ARG A 328 2.84 -17.04 -17.26
CA ARG A 328 3.85 -16.28 -18.02
C ARG A 328 4.38 -15.09 -17.23
N TYR A 329 3.53 -14.54 -16.37
CA TYR A 329 3.84 -13.42 -15.49
C TYR A 329 3.44 -13.77 -14.07
N VAL A 330 4.27 -13.41 -13.11
CA VAL A 330 4.01 -13.57 -11.67
C VAL A 330 4.14 -12.21 -11.00
N PHE A 331 3.18 -11.86 -10.15
CA PHE A 331 3.29 -10.70 -9.27
C PHE A 331 3.20 -11.16 -7.82
N SER A 332 4.19 -10.79 -7.02
CA SER A 332 4.31 -11.12 -5.59
C SER A 332 4.37 -9.88 -4.71
N GLY A 333 4.22 -10.02 -3.39
CA GLY A 333 4.42 -8.99 -2.34
C GLY A 333 5.48 -9.43 -1.32
N ASP A 334 5.21 -9.25 -0.01
CA ASP A 334 5.97 -9.75 1.17
C ASP A 334 7.38 -9.14 1.38
N ASP A 335 8.24 -9.03 0.36
CA ASP A 335 9.60 -8.49 0.55
C ASP A 335 9.63 -6.95 0.72
N HIS A 336 8.46 -6.30 0.55
CA HIS A 336 8.22 -4.86 0.66
C HIS A 336 8.96 -3.97 -0.37
N ASP A 337 9.98 -4.47 -1.05
CA ASP A 337 10.77 -3.74 -2.05
C ASP A 337 10.64 -4.37 -3.44
N ALA A 338 10.93 -3.59 -4.49
CA ALA A 338 10.80 -4.06 -5.85
C ALA A 338 11.85 -5.13 -6.18
N CYS A 339 11.42 -6.21 -6.84
CA CYS A 339 12.33 -7.26 -7.32
C CYS A 339 11.87 -7.82 -8.67
N ASP A 340 12.71 -7.67 -9.70
CA ASP A 340 12.47 -8.20 -11.05
C ASP A 340 13.37 -9.42 -11.28
N VAL A 341 12.77 -10.58 -11.43
CA VAL A 341 13.49 -11.83 -11.66
C VAL A 341 12.87 -12.63 -12.79
N MET A 342 13.70 -13.47 -13.42
CA MET A 342 13.29 -14.34 -14.51
C MET A 342 13.51 -15.80 -14.10
N HIS A 343 12.43 -16.57 -14.03
CA HIS A 343 12.46 -18.01 -13.75
C HIS A 343 12.54 -18.79 -15.05
N ASP A 344 13.49 -19.72 -15.14
CA ASP A 344 13.72 -20.59 -16.30
C ASP A 344 13.71 -19.86 -17.65
N THR A 345 14.14 -18.60 -17.67
CA THR A 345 14.16 -17.68 -18.83
C THR A 345 12.80 -17.37 -19.47
N THR A 346 11.69 -17.88 -18.92
CA THR A 346 10.38 -17.88 -19.58
C THR A 346 9.29 -17.21 -18.75
N VAL A 347 9.43 -17.18 -17.43
CA VAL A 347 8.44 -16.60 -16.51
C VAL A 347 9.06 -15.41 -15.80
N ARG A 348 8.51 -14.22 -16.04
CA ARG A 348 8.93 -13.00 -15.35
C ARG A 348 8.15 -12.87 -14.05
N GLU A 349 8.84 -12.76 -12.93
CA GLU A 349 8.25 -12.41 -11.65
C GLU A 349 8.62 -10.98 -11.27
N TRP A 350 7.62 -10.21 -10.86
CA TRP A 350 7.78 -8.90 -10.28
C TRP A 350 7.22 -8.86 -8.86
N THR A 351 8.10 -8.68 -7.88
CA THR A 351 7.71 -8.40 -6.50
C THR A 351 7.33 -6.92 -6.38
N VAL A 352 6.06 -6.68 -6.06
CA VAL A 352 5.44 -5.38 -5.92
C VAL A 352 5.92 -4.73 -4.63
N LYS A 353 6.32 -3.46 -4.74
CA LYS A 353 6.75 -2.67 -3.60
C LYS A 353 5.59 -2.42 -2.63
N ALA A 354 5.87 -2.42 -1.33
CA ALA A 354 4.91 -2.10 -0.30
C ALA A 354 4.24 -0.75 -0.56
N PHE A 355 2.93 -0.69 -0.33
CA PHE A 355 2.11 0.51 -0.46
C PHE A 355 2.21 1.42 0.78
N SER A 356 2.72 0.87 1.89
CA SER A 356 2.90 1.55 3.17
C SER A 356 4.33 2.06 3.39
N PRO A 357 4.54 3.26 3.96
CA PRO A 357 5.86 3.77 4.31
C PRO A 357 6.43 3.13 5.58
N ASN A 358 5.63 2.32 6.29
CA ASN A 358 6.01 1.71 7.55
C ASN A 358 6.83 0.41 7.38
N MET A 359 7.03 -0.02 6.13
CA MET A 359 7.55 -1.35 5.77
C MET A 359 9.01 -1.33 5.31
N GLY A 360 9.76 -0.37 5.86
CA GLY A 360 11.20 -0.29 5.67
C GLY A 360 11.63 0.25 4.30
N VAL A 361 10.70 0.73 3.46
CA VAL A 361 11.01 1.39 2.19
C VAL A 361 10.84 2.91 2.27
N ARG A 362 11.67 3.65 1.55
CA ARG A 362 11.64 5.12 1.54
C ARG A 362 10.53 5.66 0.67
N LYS A 363 10.27 5.02 -0.48
CA LYS A 363 9.24 5.44 -1.44
C LYS A 363 8.30 4.29 -1.74
N PRO A 364 7.19 4.13 -1.01
CA PRO A 364 6.17 3.13 -1.32
C PRO A 364 5.73 3.13 -2.79
N GLY A 365 5.12 2.04 -3.26
CA GLY A 365 4.77 1.90 -4.66
C GLY A 365 3.41 1.26 -4.92
N VAL A 366 2.92 1.44 -6.13
CA VAL A 366 1.80 0.69 -6.72
C VAL A 366 2.27 0.18 -8.08
N GLU A 367 1.93 -1.07 -8.42
CA GLU A 367 2.27 -1.64 -9.71
C GLU A 367 1.12 -1.43 -10.69
N LEU A 368 1.38 -0.76 -11.81
CA LEU A 368 0.38 -0.50 -12.84
C LEU A 368 0.52 -1.52 -13.96
N ILE A 369 -0.57 -2.18 -14.31
CA ILE A 369 -0.59 -3.21 -15.35
C ILE A 369 -1.53 -2.79 -16.47
N SER A 370 -1.00 -2.80 -17.69
CA SER A 370 -1.72 -2.54 -18.93
C SER A 370 -1.75 -3.80 -19.77
N LEU A 371 -2.95 -4.29 -20.06
CA LEU A 371 -3.19 -5.52 -20.80
C LEU A 371 -3.80 -5.21 -22.16
N TRP A 372 -3.20 -5.73 -23.22
CA TRP A 372 -3.77 -5.64 -24.56
C TRP A 372 -3.51 -6.92 -25.34
N ASN A 373 -4.57 -7.71 -25.51
CA ASN A 373 -4.54 -8.97 -26.23
C ASN A 373 -5.75 -9.08 -27.17
N PRO A 374 -5.71 -8.40 -28.33
CA PRO A 374 -6.86 -8.31 -29.26
C PRO A 374 -7.11 -9.61 -30.03
N ASP A 375 -6.07 -10.43 -30.22
CA ASP A 375 -6.14 -11.73 -30.88
C ASP A 375 -5.53 -12.80 -29.96
N PRO A 376 -6.35 -13.46 -29.13
CA PRO A 376 -5.86 -14.49 -28.22
C PRO A 376 -5.40 -15.77 -28.92
N SER A 377 -5.51 -15.88 -30.26
CA SER A 377 -4.97 -17.01 -31.02
C SER A 377 -3.49 -16.85 -31.33
N ARG A 378 -3.01 -15.59 -31.28
CA ARG A 378 -1.61 -15.26 -31.50
C ARG A 378 -0.81 -15.51 -30.22
N LYS A 379 0.01 -16.56 -30.23
CA LYS A 379 0.89 -16.90 -29.09
C LYS A 379 2.11 -15.97 -28.98
N ASP A 380 2.46 -15.27 -30.06
CA ASP A 380 3.65 -14.44 -30.16
C ASP A 380 3.34 -12.94 -30.05
N GLY A 381 3.81 -12.31 -28.97
CA GLY A 381 3.65 -10.88 -28.71
C GLY A 381 3.74 -10.56 -27.21
N GLU A 382 4.10 -9.32 -26.88
CA GLU A 382 3.92 -8.78 -25.53
C GLU A 382 2.45 -8.39 -25.39
N THR A 383 1.72 -9.00 -24.45
CA THR A 383 0.30 -8.72 -24.18
C THR A 383 0.06 -8.03 -22.83
N LEU A 384 1.12 -7.88 -22.05
CA LEU A 384 1.14 -7.26 -20.74
C LEU A 384 2.34 -6.32 -20.66
N GLN A 385 2.10 -5.06 -20.29
CA GLN A 385 3.11 -4.09 -19.91
C GLN A 385 2.87 -3.67 -18.46
N ALA A 386 3.95 -3.54 -17.68
CA ALA A 386 3.90 -3.21 -16.27
C ALA A 386 4.78 -1.99 -15.97
N LYS A 387 4.39 -1.19 -14.97
CA LYS A 387 5.13 -0.03 -14.50
C LYS A 387 4.95 0.17 -13.00
N LEU A 388 6.06 0.15 -12.29
CA LEU A 388 6.16 0.67 -10.93
C LEU A 388 5.89 2.17 -10.90
N CYS A 389 4.85 2.56 -10.17
CA CYS A 389 4.56 3.95 -9.85
C CYS A 389 4.93 4.25 -8.39
N LEU A 390 5.95 5.09 -8.20
CA LEU A 390 6.40 5.47 -6.85
C LEU A 390 5.49 6.53 -6.23
N LEU A 391 5.10 6.28 -4.99
CA LEU A 391 4.35 7.20 -4.14
C LEU A 391 5.28 8.23 -3.47
N PRO A 392 4.73 9.34 -2.96
CA PRO A 392 5.51 10.37 -2.29
C PRO A 392 6.37 9.87 -1.11
N ASP A 393 7.56 10.44 -0.98
CA ASP A 393 8.47 10.24 0.15
C ASP A 393 8.00 11.02 1.38
N GLN A 394 7.28 10.36 2.29
CA GLN A 394 6.71 10.97 3.49
C GLN A 394 7.78 11.56 4.42
N ILE A 395 8.86 10.80 4.66
CA ILE A 395 9.95 11.24 5.54
C ILE A 395 10.66 12.45 4.91
N GLY A 396 10.81 12.47 3.58
CA GLY A 396 11.41 13.58 2.84
C GLY A 396 10.58 14.85 2.93
N MET A 397 9.26 14.73 2.90
CA MET A 397 8.36 15.87 3.13
C MET A 397 8.50 16.40 4.56
N TRP A 398 8.52 15.53 5.58
CA TRP A 398 8.74 15.96 6.98
C TRP A 398 10.07 16.66 7.19
N LEU A 399 11.16 16.16 6.61
CA LEU A 399 12.48 16.82 6.68
C LEU A 399 12.47 18.21 6.04
N LYS A 400 11.76 18.38 4.91
CA LYS A 400 11.61 19.69 4.25
C LYS A 400 10.78 20.65 5.10
N TYR A 401 9.72 20.17 5.76
CA TYR A 401 8.98 20.99 6.73
C TYR A 401 9.86 21.40 7.91
N ALA A 402 10.63 20.48 8.48
CA ALA A 402 11.55 20.78 9.58
C ALA A 402 12.58 21.84 9.17
N LEU A 403 13.19 21.71 7.98
CA LEU A 403 14.15 22.69 7.47
C LEU A 403 13.50 24.07 7.25
N ALA A 404 12.30 24.12 6.67
CA ALA A 404 11.54 25.35 6.49
C ALA A 404 11.20 26.02 7.84
N PHE A 405 10.88 25.22 8.86
CA PHE A 405 10.63 25.69 10.22
C PHE A 405 11.88 26.31 10.85
N VAL A 406 13.02 25.62 10.79
CA VAL A 406 14.30 26.16 11.27
C VAL A 406 14.65 27.47 10.55
N GLY A 407 14.50 27.52 9.22
CA GLY A 407 14.71 28.74 8.46
C GLY A 407 13.79 29.89 8.89
N THR A 408 12.51 29.60 9.16
CA THR A 408 11.54 30.58 9.66
C THR A 408 11.95 31.14 11.02
N VAL A 409 12.34 30.26 11.95
CA VAL A 409 12.83 30.66 13.28
C VAL A 409 14.07 31.55 13.15
N MET A 410 15.04 31.19 12.32
CA MET A 410 16.22 32.01 12.08
C MET A 410 15.87 33.39 11.54
N VAL A 411 14.96 33.48 10.55
CA VAL A 411 14.52 34.76 9.98
C VAL A 411 13.83 35.65 11.02
N VAL A 412 12.96 35.09 11.86
CA VAL A 412 12.30 35.83 12.94
C VAL A 412 13.33 36.30 13.98
N VAL A 413 14.18 35.40 14.47
CA VAL A 413 15.23 35.73 15.46
C VAL A 413 16.17 36.82 14.94
N MET A 414 16.64 36.74 13.70
CA MET A 414 17.49 37.78 13.11
C MET A 414 16.75 39.12 12.96
N THR A 415 15.47 39.08 12.61
CA THR A 415 14.65 40.30 12.48
C THR A 415 14.48 40.99 13.84
N GLU A 416 14.35 40.22 14.91
CA GLU A 416 14.24 40.73 16.27
C GLU A 416 15.59 41.17 16.85
N ALA A 417 16.66 40.41 16.60
CA ALA A 417 18.00 40.77 17.05
C ALA A 417 18.45 42.13 16.47
N ARG A 418 18.05 42.44 15.22
CA ARG A 418 18.30 43.77 14.59
C ARG A 418 17.55 44.93 15.25
N ARG A 419 16.56 44.67 16.11
CA ARG A 419 15.81 45.70 16.87
C ARG A 419 16.43 45.97 18.23
N LEU A 420 17.23 45.04 18.75
CA LEU A 420 17.93 45.24 20.01
C LEU A 420 18.92 46.39 19.82
N PRO A 421 18.92 47.41 20.70
CA PRO A 421 19.96 48.43 20.69
C PRO A 421 21.32 47.76 20.89
N LEU A 422 22.38 48.30 20.26
CA LEU A 422 23.77 47.83 20.40
C LEU A 422 24.31 47.87 21.85
N VAL A 423 23.50 48.34 22.81
CA VAL A 423 23.83 48.42 24.24
C VAL A 423 23.40 47.10 24.90
N LYS A 424 24.38 46.38 25.46
CA LYS A 424 24.21 45.06 26.09
C LYS A 424 23.03 45.05 27.07
N PRO A 425 22.05 44.13 26.95
CA PRO A 425 21.05 43.95 27.99
C PRO A 425 21.73 43.40 29.25
N ALA A 426 21.83 44.23 30.29
CA ALA A 426 22.53 43.89 31.53
C ALA A 426 21.72 43.00 32.50
N SER A 427 20.61 42.36 32.08
CA SER A 427 19.80 41.54 32.99
C SER A 427 19.09 40.36 32.31
N SER A 428 18.87 39.28 33.08
CA SER A 428 18.10 38.09 32.70
C SER A 428 16.70 38.40 32.16
N ARG A 429 16.07 39.49 32.63
CA ARG A 429 14.76 39.97 32.18
C ARG A 429 14.73 40.35 30.70
N GLY A 430 15.85 40.79 30.12
CA GLY A 430 15.94 41.14 28.69
C GLY A 430 15.93 39.91 27.77
N CYS A 431 16.54 38.80 28.21
CA CYS A 431 16.54 37.54 27.46
C CYS A 431 15.13 36.93 27.43
N THR A 432 14.43 36.92 28.56
CA THR A 432 13.04 36.43 28.63
C THR A 432 12.11 37.24 27.73
N ALA A 433 12.21 38.57 27.75
CA ALA A 433 11.38 39.44 26.90
C ALA A 433 11.63 39.19 25.40
N PHE A 434 12.89 39.00 25.00
CA PHE A 434 13.24 38.67 23.61
C PHE A 434 12.62 37.34 23.16
N ILE A 435 12.72 36.30 23.99
CA ILE A 435 12.15 34.99 23.68
C ILE A 435 10.63 35.08 23.53
N VAL A 436 9.95 35.79 24.43
CA VAL A 436 8.49 36.01 24.34
C VAL A 436 8.11 36.71 23.04
N GLU A 437 8.82 37.77 22.65
CA GLU A 437 8.53 38.49 21.39
C GLU A 437 8.77 37.62 20.15
N VAL A 438 9.79 36.76 20.15
CA VAL A 438 10.03 35.78 19.07
C VAL A 438 8.89 34.76 19.02
N LEU A 439 8.45 34.22 20.16
CA LEU A 439 7.37 33.23 20.22
C LEU A 439 6.03 33.81 19.75
N GLU A 440 5.68 35.03 20.17
CA GLU A 440 4.46 35.71 19.70
C GLU A 440 4.48 35.88 18.18
N LYS A 441 5.64 36.24 17.62
CA LYS A 441 5.81 36.41 16.17
C LYS A 441 5.75 35.11 15.39
N LEU A 442 6.31 34.04 15.94
CA LEU A 442 6.16 32.69 15.38
C LEU A 442 4.69 32.26 15.42
N ALA A 443 3.96 32.54 16.51
CA ALA A 443 2.55 32.19 16.65
C ALA A 443 1.66 32.88 15.59
N VAL A 444 1.96 34.13 15.22
CA VAL A 444 1.25 34.85 14.14
C VAL A 444 1.31 34.11 12.80
N VAL A 445 2.39 33.35 12.55
CA VAL A 445 2.54 32.54 11.33
C VAL A 445 2.03 31.11 11.55
N ALA A 446 2.41 30.48 12.66
CA ALA A 446 2.16 29.06 12.91
C ALA A 446 0.67 28.76 13.11
N VAL A 447 -0.07 29.58 13.85
CA VAL A 447 -1.49 29.30 14.15
C VAL A 447 -2.36 29.25 12.88
N PRO A 448 -2.29 30.24 11.96
CA PRO A 448 -3.04 30.16 10.70
C PRO A 448 -2.59 29.00 9.80
N VAL A 449 -1.29 28.70 9.76
CA VAL A 449 -0.74 27.60 8.94
C VAL A 449 -1.20 26.24 9.45
N LEU A 450 -1.21 26.03 10.77
CA LEU A 450 -1.71 24.80 11.38
C LEU A 450 -3.22 24.66 11.22
N ALA A 451 -3.98 25.77 11.30
CA ALA A 451 -5.41 25.76 10.98
C ALA A 451 -5.65 25.38 9.52
N TRP A 452 -4.88 25.94 8.58
CA TRP A 452 -4.93 25.57 7.16
C TRP A 452 -4.56 24.12 6.92
N TYR A 453 -3.50 23.64 7.56
CA TYR A 453 -3.10 22.23 7.52
C TYR A 453 -4.24 21.33 8.01
N GLY A 454 -4.86 21.67 9.14
CA GLY A 454 -6.03 20.97 9.68
C GLY A 454 -7.21 20.92 8.71
N VAL A 455 -7.50 22.00 7.97
CA VAL A 455 -8.54 22.02 6.92
C VAL A 455 -8.18 21.06 5.77
N LEU A 456 -6.90 21.00 5.38
CA LEU A 456 -6.46 20.07 4.35
C LEU A 456 -6.52 18.62 4.81
N LEU A 457 -6.34 18.36 6.11
CA LEU A 457 -6.51 17.04 6.72
C LEU A 457 -7.98 16.64 6.83
N TRP A 458 -8.87 17.54 7.24
CA TRP A 458 -10.31 17.26 7.44
C TRP A 458 -11.04 16.89 6.14
N ARG A 459 -10.50 17.27 4.99
CA ARG A 459 -11.03 16.89 3.67
C ARG A 459 -10.60 15.49 3.21
N TRP A 460 -10.16 14.65 4.13
CA TRP A 460 -9.76 13.26 3.93
C TRP A 460 -10.41 12.37 4.96
#